data_AF-A0A6A5C3Y7-F1
#
_entry.id   AF-A0A6A5C3Y7-F1
#
_cell.length_a   1.000
_cell.length_b   1.000
_cell.length_c   1.000
_cell.angle_alpha   90.00
_cell.angle_beta   90.00
_cell.angle_gamma   90.00
#
_symmetry.space_group_name_H-M   'P 1'
#
loop_
_entity.id
_entity.type
_entity.pdbx_description
1 polymer ?
#
loop_
_entity_poly.entity_id
_entity_poly.type
_entity_poly.pdbx_seq_one_letter_code
_entity_poly.pdbx_strand_id
1 'polypeptide(L)'
;MFSKTSISTARSLFQRSSSLFTKHNNSGKNFEKVSRRFKSSNADKEKYFNEYGSRPEYLQNKRKTSLLPLFLAGGLVPLVLTPMFVDYWIRSDREHGDPNLEEYLEHRRVKEEIKKDKERNSRDVTVASAKKTEATKYKYILIGGGTASYAALKAIKKNDPSAQVLIVTGEEYAPYERPPLSKELWSSNKADELKFVNWLGQETSVEYEPISAYESDPSTTLLTKTKVVQLDTHNQVVTTSDGKQYSYEKCLIATGGTPRELPGSDLFPNNVTTFRTINDYKKLAAVAKKDNAHVSISALSLIF
;
A
#
# COMPACT_ATOMS: atom_id res chain seq x y z
N MET A 1 31.95 -39.86 3.11
CA MET A 1 33.25 -39.20 3.32
C MET A 1 34.04 -39.35 2.02
N PHE A 2 33.95 -38.39 1.09
CA PHE A 2 34.75 -38.40 -0.14
C PHE A 2 35.30 -37.00 -0.41
N SER A 3 36.61 -36.98 -0.65
CA SER A 3 37.51 -35.85 -0.55
C SER A 3 38.10 -35.56 -1.93
N LYS A 4 38.14 -34.25 -2.26
CA LYS A 4 39.16 -33.51 -3.01
C LYS A 4 39.96 -34.27 -4.09
N THR A 5 39.63 -33.96 -5.33
CA THR A 5 40.53 -33.91 -6.51
C THR A 5 39.68 -33.23 -7.59
N SER A 6 39.93 -31.99 -8.03
CA SER A 6 41.02 -31.67 -8.94
C SER A 6 41.18 -30.15 -9.04
N ILE A 7 42.26 -29.64 -8.46
CA ILE A 7 42.80 -28.28 -8.66
C ILE A 7 44.18 -28.52 -9.29
N SER A 8 44.31 -28.51 -10.63
CA SER A 8 45.65 -28.35 -11.25
C SER A 8 45.73 -27.97 -12.74
N THR A 9 44.64 -27.74 -13.50
CA THR A 9 44.79 -27.66 -14.98
C THR A 9 44.29 -26.39 -15.69
N ALA A 10 44.05 -25.27 -15.01
CA ALA A 10 43.64 -24.04 -15.73
C ALA A 10 44.30 -22.74 -15.24
N ARG A 11 45.55 -22.85 -14.75
CA ARG A 11 46.35 -21.70 -14.28
C ARG A 11 47.54 -21.36 -15.19
N SER A 12 47.61 -21.86 -16.43
CA SER A 12 48.83 -21.72 -17.26
C SER A 12 48.67 -21.05 -18.63
N LEU A 13 47.52 -20.44 -18.98
CA LEU A 13 47.31 -19.99 -20.37
C LEU A 13 46.74 -18.58 -20.60
N PHE A 14 46.80 -17.65 -19.65
CA PHE A 14 46.54 -16.24 -20.01
C PHE A 14 47.33 -15.22 -19.18
N GLN A 15 48.57 -15.57 -18.83
CA GLN A 15 49.65 -14.62 -18.57
C GLN A 15 50.62 -14.68 -19.76
N ARG A 16 50.21 -14.15 -20.92
CA ARG A 16 51.11 -13.94 -22.07
C ARG A 16 50.48 -13.07 -23.16
N SER A 17 50.26 -11.79 -22.87
CA SER A 17 50.28 -10.73 -23.92
C SER A 17 50.35 -9.31 -23.36
N SER A 18 50.74 -9.14 -22.08
CA SER A 18 51.17 -7.85 -21.53
C SER A 18 52.66 -7.63 -21.79
N SER A 19 53.04 -7.48 -23.05
CA SER A 19 54.23 -6.72 -23.44
C SER A 19 54.27 -6.67 -24.96
N LEU A 20 53.92 -5.52 -25.52
CA LEU A 20 54.54 -4.98 -26.73
C LEU A 20 53.99 -3.55 -26.90
N PHE A 21 54.92 -2.60 -26.85
CA PHE A 21 54.86 -1.28 -27.47
C PHE A 21 54.17 -0.10 -26.76
N THR A 22 54.96 0.48 -25.86
CA THR A 22 55.25 1.93 -25.77
C THR A 22 55.28 2.68 -27.11
N LYS A 23 54.65 3.87 -27.20
CA LYS A 23 55.25 5.14 -27.71
C LYS A 23 54.25 6.30 -27.88
N HIS A 24 54.72 7.48 -27.46
CA HIS A 24 54.38 8.87 -27.88
C HIS A 24 52.92 9.34 -27.86
N ASN A 25 52.50 10.31 -27.05
CA ASN A 25 52.96 11.71 -26.89
C ASN A 25 52.72 12.60 -28.13
N ASN A 26 51.96 13.68 -27.89
CA ASN A 26 52.18 15.04 -28.37
C ASN A 26 51.28 15.63 -29.49
N SER A 27 50.80 16.85 -29.18
CA SER A 27 50.35 17.94 -30.06
C SER A 27 49.07 17.70 -30.89
N GLY A 28 48.16 18.66 -31.09
CA GLY A 28 48.20 20.10 -30.89
C GLY A 28 47.44 20.77 -32.04
N LYS A 29 46.83 21.93 -31.75
CA LYS A 29 46.47 23.01 -32.69
C LYS A 29 45.22 22.76 -33.55
N ASN A 30 44.20 23.60 -33.37
CA ASN A 30 43.87 24.76 -34.24
C ASN A 30 42.88 24.34 -35.34
N PHE A 31 41.95 25.14 -35.84
CA PHE A 31 41.35 26.44 -35.54
C PHE A 31 40.25 26.53 -36.62
N GLU A 32 39.11 27.13 -36.30
CA GLU A 32 38.29 27.93 -37.23
C GLU A 32 37.66 27.37 -38.54
N LYS A 33 36.33 27.55 -38.62
CA LYS A 33 35.52 28.22 -39.68
C LYS A 33 34.25 27.43 -40.01
N VAL A 34 33.07 27.87 -39.56
CA VAL A 34 32.22 28.98 -40.08
C VAL A 34 31.51 28.63 -41.40
N SER A 35 30.23 28.26 -41.24
CA SER A 35 29.05 28.73 -41.98
C SER A 35 28.55 28.05 -43.28
N ARG A 36 27.22 27.86 -43.25
CA ARG A 36 26.19 28.03 -44.30
C ARG A 36 25.87 26.90 -45.29
N ARG A 37 24.65 26.36 -45.07
CA ARG A 37 23.45 26.34 -45.95
C ARG A 37 23.49 25.68 -47.35
N PHE A 38 22.48 24.80 -47.53
CA PHE A 38 21.73 24.40 -48.74
C PHE A 38 22.22 23.24 -49.65
N LYS A 39 21.52 22.10 -49.45
CA LYS A 39 20.87 21.13 -50.38
C LYS A 39 21.51 20.70 -51.73
N SER A 40 21.36 19.37 -51.92
CA SER A 40 21.30 18.56 -53.15
C SER A 40 22.66 18.15 -53.74
N SER A 41 22.84 16.98 -54.37
CA SER A 41 21.93 16.24 -55.23
C SER A 41 22.19 14.71 -55.25
N ASN A 42 21.27 13.99 -55.90
CA ASN A 42 21.11 12.54 -55.97
C ASN A 42 22.23 11.72 -56.66
N ALA A 43 23.38 12.28 -57.00
CA ALA A 43 24.39 11.60 -57.81
C ALA A 43 25.23 10.54 -57.05
N ASP A 44 25.45 10.71 -55.75
CA ASP A 44 26.25 9.74 -54.96
C ASP A 44 25.46 8.49 -54.53
N LYS A 45 24.12 8.56 -54.61
CA LYS A 45 23.21 7.48 -54.20
C LYS A 45 23.07 6.40 -55.26
N GLU A 46 23.16 6.75 -56.54
CA GLU A 46 23.09 5.78 -57.66
C GLU A 46 24.38 4.96 -57.80
N LYS A 47 25.54 5.54 -57.45
CA LYS A 47 26.84 4.83 -57.49
C LYS A 47 26.91 3.71 -56.45
N TYR A 48 26.29 3.90 -55.28
CA TYR A 48 26.21 2.90 -54.22
C TYR A 48 25.20 1.77 -54.52
N PHE A 49 24.19 2.04 -55.35
CA PHE A 49 23.08 1.12 -55.66
C PHE A 49 23.44 0.08 -56.75
N ASN A 50 24.40 0.40 -57.62
CA ASN A 50 24.86 -0.50 -58.69
C ASN A 50 25.95 -1.50 -58.24
N GLU A 51 26.63 -1.27 -57.12
CA GLU A 51 27.79 -2.09 -56.74
C GLU A 51 27.44 -3.27 -55.80
N TYR A 52 26.31 -3.23 -55.08
CA TYR A 52 26.00 -4.23 -54.04
C TYR A 52 24.50 -4.54 -53.87
N GLY A 53 23.80 -4.89 -54.96
CA GLY A 53 22.37 -5.22 -54.99
C GLY A 53 21.75 -5.90 -53.75
N SER A 54 20.48 -5.55 -53.53
CA SER A 54 19.67 -5.45 -52.29
C SER A 54 19.65 -6.61 -51.27
N ARG A 55 19.63 -6.24 -49.97
CA ARG A 55 19.22 -7.08 -48.82
C ARG A 55 17.78 -6.74 -48.38
N PRO A 56 16.95 -7.70 -47.91
CA PRO A 56 15.59 -7.42 -47.47
C PRO A 56 15.48 -6.54 -46.20
N GLU A 57 14.52 -5.63 -46.24
CA GLU A 57 14.13 -4.65 -45.22
C GLU A 57 13.28 -5.27 -44.11
N TYR A 58 13.88 -5.55 -42.95
CA TYR A 58 13.21 -5.41 -41.64
C TYR A 58 14.18 -5.25 -40.46
N LEU A 59 15.48 -5.06 -40.73
CA LEU A 59 16.53 -4.96 -39.69
C LEU A 59 17.27 -3.61 -39.66
N GLN A 60 16.71 -2.55 -40.28
CA GLN A 60 17.32 -1.20 -40.29
C GLN A 60 16.41 -0.10 -39.72
N ASN A 61 16.20 -0.10 -38.40
CA ASN A 61 16.12 1.11 -37.52
C ASN A 61 15.70 0.63 -36.11
N LYS A 62 16.39 0.90 -35.00
CA LYS A 62 17.34 1.96 -34.64
C LYS A 62 18.45 1.41 -33.75
N ARG A 63 19.69 1.78 -34.08
CA ARG A 63 20.78 1.93 -33.10
C ARG A 63 20.65 3.27 -32.38
N LYS A 64 21.11 3.23 -31.12
CA LYS A 64 21.91 4.19 -30.32
C LYS A 64 21.23 4.33 -28.96
N THR A 65 21.78 3.78 -27.88
CA THR A 65 23.12 4.08 -27.34
C THR A 65 23.70 2.96 -26.45
N SER A 66 25.02 2.71 -26.55
CA SER A 66 25.89 2.10 -25.52
C SER A 66 26.89 3.19 -25.07
N LEU A 67 27.22 3.43 -23.79
CA LEU A 67 28.07 2.64 -22.88
C LEU A 67 28.02 3.26 -21.44
N LEU A 68 28.15 2.40 -20.43
CA LEU A 68 28.27 2.56 -18.95
C LEU A 68 29.49 3.38 -18.44
N PRO A 69 29.78 3.57 -17.11
CA PRO A 69 28.99 3.58 -15.85
C PRO A 69 29.30 4.80 -14.92
N LEU A 70 28.48 5.13 -13.91
CA LEU A 70 28.93 5.92 -12.74
C LEU A 70 28.08 5.68 -11.47
N PHE A 71 28.73 5.24 -10.40
CA PHE A 71 28.24 5.32 -9.01
C PHE A 71 28.11 6.80 -8.60
N LEU A 72 26.98 7.22 -8.01
CA LEU A 72 26.91 8.17 -6.88
C LEU A 72 25.44 8.48 -6.48
N ALA A 73 25.17 8.19 -5.21
CA ALA A 73 24.40 9.01 -4.26
C ALA A 73 23.06 9.66 -4.68
N GLY A 74 22.01 9.30 -3.93
CA GLY A 74 21.07 10.27 -3.37
C GLY A 74 19.87 10.69 -4.23
N GLY A 75 18.67 10.35 -3.76
CA GLY A 75 17.47 11.17 -3.95
C GLY A 75 16.55 10.79 -5.10
N LEU A 76 15.30 10.45 -4.72
CA LEU A 76 14.02 10.70 -5.39
C LEU A 76 13.80 10.33 -6.88
N VAL A 77 12.58 9.82 -7.15
CA VAL A 77 11.93 9.52 -8.45
C VAL A 77 12.11 8.05 -8.89
N PRO A 78 11.02 7.23 -8.98
CA PRO A 78 9.86 7.56 -9.81
C PRO A 78 8.48 7.21 -9.22
N LEU A 79 7.70 8.25 -8.94
CA LEU A 79 6.25 8.17 -8.73
C LEU A 79 5.45 8.36 -10.04
N VAL A 80 6.12 8.40 -11.20
CA VAL A 80 5.51 8.80 -12.49
C VAL A 80 5.55 7.67 -13.54
N LEU A 81 6.26 6.56 -13.29
CA LEU A 81 6.39 5.46 -14.26
C LEU A 81 5.41 4.30 -14.04
N THR A 82 4.68 4.26 -12.91
CA THR A 82 3.74 3.17 -12.62
C THR A 82 2.51 3.13 -13.55
N PRO A 83 1.92 4.25 -14.04
CA PRO A 83 0.79 4.17 -14.97
C PRO A 83 1.24 3.76 -16.38
N MET A 84 2.39 4.23 -16.84
CA MET A 84 2.92 3.93 -18.18
C MET A 84 3.37 2.46 -18.32
N PHE A 85 3.87 1.85 -17.26
CA PHE A 85 4.24 0.43 -17.27
C PHE A 85 3.02 -0.50 -17.33
N VAL A 86 1.92 -0.14 -16.66
CA VAL A 86 0.66 -0.89 -16.71
C VAL A 86 0.01 -0.76 -18.09
N ASP A 87 -0.01 0.45 -18.67
CA ASP A 87 -0.53 0.66 -20.04
C ASP A 87 0.34 -0.03 -21.11
N TYR A 88 1.66 -0.09 -20.91
CA TYR A 88 2.56 -0.82 -21.80
C TYR A 88 2.34 -2.34 -21.73
N TRP A 89 2.10 -2.89 -20.52
CA TRP A 89 1.78 -4.30 -20.34
C TRP A 89 0.43 -4.66 -20.96
N ILE A 90 -0.63 -3.88 -20.70
CA ILE A 90 -1.97 -4.05 -21.30
C ILE A 90 -1.91 -3.95 -22.84
N ARG A 91 -1.03 -3.09 -23.38
CA ARG A 91 -0.83 -2.95 -24.82
C ARG A 91 -0.05 -4.13 -25.42
N SER A 92 0.90 -4.70 -24.68
CA SER A 92 1.61 -5.93 -25.05
C SER A 92 0.68 -7.16 -25.04
N ASP A 93 -0.26 -7.22 -24.10
CA ASP A 93 -1.23 -8.30 -23.97
C ASP A 93 -2.31 -8.25 -25.06
N ARG A 94 -2.69 -7.04 -25.52
CA ARG A 94 -3.54 -6.86 -26.72
C ARG A 94 -2.95 -7.44 -28.00
N GLU A 95 -1.63 -7.50 -28.10
CA GLU A 95 -0.94 -8.02 -29.28
C GLU A 95 -0.79 -9.55 -29.26
N HIS A 96 -0.94 -10.21 -28.10
CA HIS A 96 -0.72 -11.66 -27.93
C HIS A 96 -1.94 -12.47 -27.49
N GLY A 97 -3.11 -11.84 -27.28
CA GLY A 97 -4.40 -12.52 -27.15
C GLY A 97 -4.50 -13.42 -25.91
N ASP A 98 -4.56 -12.81 -24.72
CA ASP A 98 -4.98 -13.50 -23.49
C ASP A 98 -6.51 -13.73 -23.53
N PRO A 99 -7.01 -14.98 -23.40
CA PRO A 99 -8.44 -15.28 -23.37
C PRO A 99 -9.23 -14.59 -22.25
N ASN A 100 -8.58 -14.04 -21.21
CA ASN A 100 -9.26 -13.42 -20.07
C ASN A 100 -9.26 -11.87 -20.07
N LEU A 101 -8.79 -11.22 -21.15
CA LEU A 101 -8.72 -9.75 -21.23
C LEU A 101 -10.12 -9.09 -21.22
N GLU A 102 -11.11 -9.72 -21.86
CA GLU A 102 -12.49 -9.21 -21.88
C GLU A 102 -13.15 -9.31 -20.50
N GLU A 103 -12.89 -10.40 -19.77
CA GLU A 103 -13.34 -10.58 -18.38
C GLU A 103 -12.74 -9.49 -17.46
N TYR A 104 -11.47 -9.14 -17.65
CA TYR A 104 -10.81 -8.04 -16.94
C TYR A 104 -11.45 -6.66 -17.21
N LEU A 105 -11.76 -6.36 -18.47
CA LEU A 105 -12.36 -5.08 -18.86
C LEU A 105 -13.78 -4.93 -18.31
N GLU A 106 -14.57 -6.01 -18.32
CA GLU A 106 -15.92 -6.03 -17.73
C GLU A 106 -15.87 -5.86 -16.21
N HIS A 107 -15.00 -6.57 -15.49
CA HIS A 107 -14.85 -6.39 -14.04
C HIS A 107 -14.49 -4.95 -13.65
N ARG A 108 -13.60 -4.29 -14.40
CA ARG A 108 -13.28 -2.87 -14.17
C ARG A 108 -14.48 -1.96 -14.45
N ARG A 109 -15.22 -2.20 -15.53
CA ARG A 109 -16.40 -1.41 -15.88
C ARG A 109 -17.46 -1.50 -14.79
N VAL A 110 -17.77 -2.70 -14.32
CA VAL A 110 -18.72 -2.93 -13.22
C VAL A 110 -18.26 -2.24 -11.93
N LYS A 111 -16.97 -2.27 -11.62
CA LYS A 111 -16.41 -1.57 -10.44
C LYS A 111 -16.56 -0.05 -10.53
N GLU A 112 -16.35 0.53 -11.71
CA GLU A 112 -16.54 1.96 -11.95
C GLU A 112 -18.02 2.35 -11.95
N GLU A 113 -18.92 1.49 -12.44
CA GLU A 113 -20.38 1.70 -12.35
C GLU A 113 -20.86 1.65 -10.89
N ILE A 114 -20.46 0.63 -10.11
CA ILE A 114 -20.78 0.53 -8.67
C ILE A 114 -20.26 1.74 -7.90
N LYS A 115 -19.06 2.24 -8.24
CA LYS A 115 -18.48 3.43 -7.63
C LYS A 115 -19.31 4.68 -7.97
N LYS A 116 -19.68 4.86 -9.24
CA LYS A 116 -20.53 5.97 -9.69
C LYS A 116 -21.93 5.92 -9.08
N ASP A 117 -22.49 4.73 -8.89
CA ASP A 117 -23.81 4.55 -8.29
C ASP A 117 -23.77 4.83 -6.78
N LYS A 118 -22.72 4.38 -6.08
CA LYS A 118 -22.48 4.79 -4.69
C LYS A 118 -22.33 6.30 -4.55
N GLU A 119 -21.60 6.93 -5.46
CA GLU A 119 -21.45 8.40 -5.48
C GLU A 119 -22.76 9.12 -5.79
N ARG A 120 -23.56 8.65 -6.76
CA ARG A 120 -24.89 9.22 -7.06
C ARG A 120 -25.85 9.05 -5.89
N ASN A 121 -25.93 7.86 -5.31
CA ASN A 121 -26.81 7.60 -4.18
C ASN A 121 -26.38 8.38 -2.93
N SER A 122 -25.07 8.62 -2.74
CA SER A 122 -24.58 9.51 -1.68
C SER A 122 -24.98 10.98 -1.87
N ARG A 123 -25.14 11.44 -3.12
CA ARG A 123 -25.59 12.79 -3.45
C ARG A 123 -27.12 12.90 -3.35
N ASP A 124 -27.87 11.90 -3.79
CA ASP A 124 -29.34 11.92 -3.71
C ASP A 124 -29.86 11.83 -2.26
N VAL A 125 -29.13 11.16 -1.37
CA VAL A 125 -29.43 11.15 0.08
C VAL A 125 -29.24 12.54 0.72
N THR A 126 -28.44 13.45 0.14
CA THR A 126 -28.25 14.80 0.69
C THR A 126 -29.41 15.77 0.42
N VAL A 127 -30.42 15.39 -0.39
CA VAL A 127 -31.54 16.29 -0.77
C VAL A 127 -32.87 15.94 -0.09
N ALA A 128 -32.96 14.81 0.63
CA ALA A 128 -34.15 14.46 1.40
C ALA A 128 -34.12 15.06 2.82
N SER A 129 -34.54 16.33 2.90
CA SER A 129 -35.09 17.05 4.07
C SER A 129 -34.98 16.32 5.43
N ALA A 130 -33.87 16.53 6.14
CA ALA A 130 -33.67 16.05 7.50
C ALA A 130 -34.65 16.74 8.46
N LYS A 131 -35.66 15.97 8.91
CA LYS A 131 -36.49 16.29 10.07
C LYS A 131 -35.56 16.38 11.28
N LYS A 132 -35.44 17.56 11.89
CA LYS A 132 -34.56 17.87 13.02
C LYS A 132 -34.85 16.96 14.22
N THR A 133 -34.19 15.80 14.30
CA THR A 133 -34.16 14.97 15.50
C THR A 133 -33.20 15.63 16.47
N GLU A 134 -33.61 15.88 17.71
CA GLU A 134 -32.72 16.45 18.73
C GLU A 134 -31.53 15.51 18.97
N ALA A 135 -30.32 15.97 18.62
CA ALA A 135 -29.10 15.18 18.76
C ALA A 135 -28.73 15.04 20.25
N THR A 136 -28.60 13.81 20.73
CA THR A 136 -28.15 13.54 22.10
C THR A 136 -26.82 14.24 22.37
N LYS A 137 -26.73 14.99 23.47
CA LYS A 137 -25.57 15.83 23.80
C LYS A 137 -24.59 15.11 24.72
N TYR A 138 -23.32 15.12 24.35
CA TYR A 138 -22.21 14.61 25.15
C TYR A 138 -21.19 15.71 25.45
N LYS A 139 -20.50 15.61 26.59
CA LYS A 139 -19.42 16.55 26.92
C LYS A 139 -18.19 16.27 26.06
N TYR A 140 -17.87 14.98 25.89
CA TYR A 140 -16.75 14.51 25.08
C TYR A 140 -17.21 13.44 24.09
N ILE A 141 -16.84 13.58 22.81
CA ILE A 141 -16.95 12.51 21.81
C ILE A 141 -15.55 12.08 21.37
N LEU A 142 -15.26 10.79 21.48
CA LEU A 142 -14.02 10.16 21.03
C LEU A 142 -14.31 9.36 19.75
N ILE A 143 -13.80 9.82 18.62
CA ILE A 143 -13.99 9.17 17.31
C ILE A 143 -12.86 8.16 17.10
N GLY A 144 -13.20 6.87 17.19
CA GLY A 144 -12.28 5.74 17.11
C GLY A 144 -12.19 4.98 18.44
N GLY A 145 -12.14 3.65 18.40
CA GLY A 145 -12.02 2.78 19.58
C GLY A 145 -10.61 2.22 19.78
N GLY A 146 -9.56 3.03 19.63
CA GLY A 146 -8.17 2.60 19.81
C GLY A 146 -7.54 3.02 21.14
N THR A 147 -6.25 2.73 21.30
CA THR A 147 -5.42 3.11 22.46
C THR A 147 -5.51 4.61 22.81
N ALA A 148 -5.50 5.48 21.80
CA ALA A 148 -5.60 6.93 22.02
C ALA A 148 -6.92 7.32 22.69
N SER A 149 -8.04 6.75 22.25
CA SER A 149 -9.36 7.00 22.84
C SER A 149 -9.48 6.42 24.24
N TYR A 150 -8.94 5.22 24.48
CA TYR A 150 -8.94 4.62 25.81
C TYR A 150 -8.12 5.48 26.80
N ALA A 151 -6.91 5.91 26.41
CA ALA A 151 -6.09 6.79 27.23
C ALA A 151 -6.79 8.14 27.51
N ALA A 152 -7.45 8.71 26.50
CA ALA A 152 -8.24 9.94 26.65
C ALA A 152 -9.42 9.74 27.61
N LEU A 153 -10.17 8.64 27.50
CA LEU A 153 -11.24 8.30 28.43
C LEU A 153 -10.72 8.25 29.86
N LYS A 154 -9.63 7.52 30.13
CA LYS A 154 -9.04 7.42 31.48
C LYS A 154 -8.61 8.80 32.01
N ALA A 155 -8.00 9.63 31.16
CA ALA A 155 -7.62 10.99 31.53
C ALA A 155 -8.83 11.89 31.81
N ILE A 156 -9.90 11.79 31.02
CA ILE A 156 -11.14 12.54 31.23
C ILE A 156 -11.77 12.11 32.56
N LYS A 157 -11.98 10.81 32.78
CA LYS A 157 -12.61 10.29 34.00
C LYS A 157 -11.79 10.56 35.27
N LYS A 158 -10.46 10.60 35.15
CA LYS A 158 -9.59 10.98 36.27
C LYS A 158 -9.78 12.45 36.69
N ASN A 159 -10.00 13.35 35.73
CA ASN A 159 -10.16 14.78 36.00
C ASN A 159 -11.62 15.17 36.26
N ASP A 160 -12.56 14.47 35.65
CA ASP A 160 -14.00 14.71 35.70
C ASP A 160 -14.75 13.36 35.65
N PRO A 161 -14.97 12.72 36.81
CA PRO A 161 -15.61 11.40 36.89
C PRO A 161 -17.05 11.37 36.35
N SER A 162 -17.78 12.48 36.39
CA SER A 162 -19.18 12.57 35.95
C SER A 162 -19.34 13.00 34.49
N ALA A 163 -18.23 13.27 33.79
CA ALA A 163 -18.25 13.66 32.39
C ALA A 163 -18.95 12.60 31.53
N GLN A 164 -19.95 13.04 30.75
CA GLN A 164 -20.60 12.22 29.74
C GLN A 164 -19.68 12.05 28.52
N VAL A 165 -19.20 10.83 28.30
CA VAL A 165 -18.26 10.50 27.22
C VAL A 165 -18.90 9.50 26.26
N LEU A 166 -18.86 9.80 24.96
CA LEU A 166 -19.25 8.87 23.91
C LEU A 166 -18.00 8.40 23.16
N ILE A 167 -17.82 7.09 23.06
CA ILE A 167 -16.81 6.46 22.21
C ILE A 167 -17.52 5.84 21.01
N VAL A 168 -17.13 6.23 19.80
CA VAL A 168 -17.69 5.67 18.57
C VAL A 168 -16.60 4.89 17.85
N THR A 169 -16.82 3.60 17.63
CA THR A 169 -15.89 2.72 16.93
C THR A 169 -16.57 1.92 15.83
N GLY A 170 -15.92 1.88 14.67
CA GLY A 170 -16.36 1.08 13.53
C GLY A 170 -16.08 -0.42 13.69
N GLU A 171 -15.27 -0.80 14.69
CA GLU A 171 -14.97 -2.20 15.01
C GLU A 171 -16.03 -2.76 15.98
N GLU A 172 -16.13 -4.10 16.06
CA GLU A 172 -17.09 -4.76 16.94
C GLU A 172 -16.63 -4.90 18.40
N TYR A 173 -15.35 -4.69 18.65
CA TYR A 173 -14.68 -4.91 19.92
C TYR A 173 -14.63 -3.64 20.77
N ALA A 174 -14.50 -3.81 22.08
CA ALA A 174 -14.16 -2.70 22.97
C ALA A 174 -12.76 -2.16 22.66
N PRO A 175 -12.40 -0.95 23.11
CA PRO A 175 -11.05 -0.43 22.94
C PRO A 175 -9.98 -1.42 23.42
N TYR A 176 -8.98 -1.67 22.56
CA TYR A 176 -8.01 -2.74 22.74
C TYR A 176 -6.60 -2.35 22.34
N GLU A 177 -5.61 -3.10 22.83
CA GLU A 177 -4.21 -2.95 22.44
C GLU A 177 -3.88 -3.78 21.20
N ARG A 178 -3.27 -3.15 20.19
CA ARG A 178 -2.93 -3.81 18.92
C ARG A 178 -1.66 -4.67 18.95
N PRO A 179 -0.59 -4.35 19.72
CA PRO A 179 0.66 -5.10 19.66
C PRO A 179 0.56 -6.62 19.88
N PRO A 180 -0.32 -7.15 20.75
CA PRO A 180 -0.47 -8.60 20.92
C PRO A 180 -0.99 -9.32 19.69
N LEU A 181 -1.69 -8.64 18.77
CA LEU A 181 -2.22 -9.24 17.55
C LEU A 181 -1.12 -9.83 16.64
N SER A 182 0.08 -9.25 16.64
CA SER A 182 1.22 -9.73 15.85
C SER A 182 2.26 -10.50 16.68
N LYS A 183 1.99 -10.77 17.96
CA LYS A 183 2.94 -11.33 18.91
C LYS A 183 2.32 -12.42 19.78
N GLU A 184 2.06 -12.13 21.06
CA GLU A 184 1.77 -13.11 22.10
C GLU A 184 0.54 -13.96 21.80
N LEU A 185 -0.44 -13.42 21.06
CA LEU A 185 -1.61 -14.18 20.64
C LEU A 185 -1.28 -15.40 19.80
N TRP A 186 -0.24 -15.35 18.96
CA TRP A 186 0.16 -16.47 18.10
C TRP A 186 0.75 -17.65 18.87
N SER A 187 1.19 -17.43 20.10
CA SER A 187 1.70 -18.46 21.00
C SER A 187 0.72 -18.80 22.12
N SER A 188 -0.49 -18.22 22.10
CA SER A 188 -1.48 -18.41 23.15
C SER A 188 -2.37 -19.62 22.89
N ASN A 189 -2.53 -20.46 23.90
CA ASN A 189 -3.51 -21.56 23.90
C ASN A 189 -4.97 -21.07 24.02
N LYS A 190 -5.18 -19.78 24.33
CA LYS A 190 -6.49 -19.13 24.47
C LYS A 190 -6.69 -17.99 23.46
N ALA A 191 -6.00 -18.10 22.32
CA ALA A 191 -6.07 -17.17 21.20
C ALA A 191 -7.51 -16.88 20.72
N ASP A 192 -8.39 -17.89 20.74
CA ASP A 192 -9.77 -17.75 20.26
C ASP A 192 -10.63 -16.87 21.20
N GLU A 193 -10.25 -16.77 22.48
CA GLU A 193 -10.84 -15.86 23.47
C GLU A 193 -10.20 -14.47 23.47
N LEU A 194 -9.26 -14.20 22.56
CA LEU A 194 -8.44 -12.97 22.55
C LEU A 194 -7.66 -12.76 23.85
N LYS A 195 -7.27 -13.86 24.50
CA LYS A 195 -6.43 -13.85 25.71
C LYS A 195 -5.04 -14.35 25.40
N PHE A 196 -4.06 -13.79 26.10
CA PHE A 196 -2.65 -14.16 25.97
C PHE A 196 -1.93 -13.99 27.32
N VAL A 197 -0.73 -14.55 27.39
CA VAL A 197 0.16 -14.36 28.55
C VAL A 197 1.13 -13.25 28.20
N ASN A 198 1.12 -12.17 28.99
CA ASN A 198 2.04 -11.05 28.78
C ASN A 198 3.49 -11.44 29.19
N TRP A 199 4.44 -10.54 28.95
CA TRP A 199 5.85 -10.75 29.29
C TRP A 199 6.12 -10.94 30.80
N LEU A 200 5.15 -10.63 31.67
CA LEU A 200 5.21 -10.86 33.12
C LEU A 200 4.65 -12.24 33.53
N GLY A 201 4.23 -13.06 32.57
CA GLY A 201 3.63 -14.37 32.86
C GLY A 201 2.17 -14.30 33.32
N GLN A 202 1.50 -13.17 33.14
CA GLN A 202 0.11 -12.96 33.55
C GLN A 202 -0.84 -13.13 32.37
N GLU A 203 -1.93 -13.88 32.57
CA GLU A 203 -3.02 -13.97 31.59
C GLU A 203 -3.78 -12.64 31.53
N THR A 204 -3.92 -12.09 30.33
CA THR A 204 -4.63 -10.83 30.07
C THR A 204 -5.45 -10.93 28.77
N SER A 205 -6.38 -10.01 28.59
CA SER A 205 -7.13 -9.81 27.34
C SER A 205 -6.43 -8.78 26.46
N VAL A 206 -6.68 -8.87 25.15
CA VAL A 206 -6.34 -7.82 24.17
C VAL A 206 -7.15 -6.54 24.40
N GLU A 207 -8.40 -6.67 24.84
CA GLU A 207 -9.25 -5.53 25.22
C GLU A 207 -8.78 -4.92 26.53
N TYR A 208 -8.73 -3.59 26.63
CA TYR A 208 -8.34 -2.91 27.87
C TYR A 208 -9.34 -3.16 28.99
N GLU A 209 -10.63 -3.12 28.65
CA GLU A 209 -11.75 -3.38 29.53
C GLU A 209 -12.83 -4.10 28.70
N PRO A 210 -13.55 -5.09 29.27
CA PRO A 210 -14.61 -5.78 28.54
C PRO A 210 -15.78 -4.83 28.25
N ILE A 211 -16.58 -5.13 27.22
CA ILE A 211 -17.77 -4.32 26.85
C ILE A 211 -18.69 -4.08 28.07
N SER A 212 -18.87 -5.08 28.92
CA SER A 212 -19.70 -4.99 30.13
C SER A 212 -19.25 -3.89 31.11
N ALA A 213 -17.96 -3.53 31.13
CA ALA A 213 -17.46 -2.44 31.97
C ALA A 213 -18.03 -1.09 31.49
N TYR A 214 -18.08 -0.87 30.18
CA TYR A 214 -18.67 0.35 29.60
C TYR A 214 -20.18 0.39 29.79
N GLU A 215 -20.87 -0.75 29.68
CA GLU A 215 -22.32 -0.84 29.94
C GLU A 215 -22.68 -0.55 31.40
N SER A 216 -21.78 -0.89 32.33
CA SER A 216 -21.96 -0.61 33.76
C SER A 216 -21.69 0.84 34.17
N ASP A 217 -20.99 1.61 33.33
CA ASP A 217 -20.72 3.04 33.58
C ASP A 217 -21.79 3.92 32.91
N PRO A 218 -22.75 4.50 33.66
CA PRO A 218 -23.81 5.33 33.10
C PRO A 218 -23.29 6.63 32.48
N SER A 219 -22.04 6.99 32.72
CA SER A 219 -21.40 8.20 32.19
C SER A 219 -20.53 7.95 30.97
N THR A 220 -20.43 6.70 30.51
CA THR A 220 -19.70 6.34 29.28
C THR A 220 -20.59 5.53 28.35
N THR A 221 -20.73 5.99 27.12
CA THR A 221 -21.44 5.24 26.07
C THR A 221 -20.41 4.73 25.05
N LEU A 222 -20.41 3.43 24.79
CA LEU A 222 -19.61 2.82 23.73
C LEU A 222 -20.51 2.36 22.58
N LEU A 223 -20.36 2.98 21.41
CA LEU A 223 -21.02 2.56 20.18
C LEU A 223 -20.03 1.77 19.33
N THR A 224 -20.22 0.45 19.29
CA THR A 224 -19.48 -0.46 18.40
C THR A 224 -20.16 -0.59 17.04
N LYS A 225 -19.46 -1.17 16.06
CA LYS A 225 -19.97 -1.39 14.68
C LYS A 225 -20.54 -0.13 14.01
N THR A 226 -20.12 1.05 14.46
CA THR A 226 -20.69 2.34 14.06
C THR A 226 -19.59 3.27 13.58
N LYS A 227 -19.69 3.77 12.35
CA LYS A 227 -18.71 4.72 11.80
C LYS A 227 -19.25 6.14 11.90
N VAL A 228 -18.40 7.10 12.25
CA VAL A 228 -18.70 8.51 12.02
C VAL A 228 -18.43 8.81 10.55
N VAL A 229 -19.44 9.32 9.85
CA VAL A 229 -19.38 9.62 8.40
C VAL A 229 -19.27 11.11 8.12
N GLN A 230 -19.67 11.95 9.06
CA GLN A 230 -19.59 13.41 8.95
C GLN A 230 -19.29 14.03 10.32
N LEU A 231 -18.42 15.04 10.32
CA LEU A 231 -18.10 15.89 11.46
C LEU A 231 -18.41 17.34 11.07
N ASP A 232 -19.43 17.92 11.70
CA ASP A 232 -19.78 19.33 11.56
C ASP A 232 -19.19 20.11 12.74
N THR A 233 -18.12 20.85 12.47
CA THR A 233 -17.40 21.62 13.50
C THR A 233 -18.09 22.93 13.86
N HIS A 234 -18.94 23.46 12.97
CA HIS A 234 -19.68 24.70 13.22
C HIS A 234 -20.83 24.44 14.19
N ASN A 235 -21.61 23.39 13.92
CA ASN A 235 -22.74 23.00 14.75
C ASN A 235 -22.34 22.05 15.90
N GLN A 236 -21.07 21.63 15.94
CA GLN A 236 -20.52 20.68 16.91
C GLN A 236 -21.30 19.37 16.97
N VAL A 237 -21.53 18.77 15.79
CA VAL A 237 -22.30 17.53 15.63
C VAL A 237 -21.50 16.49 14.86
N VAL A 238 -21.54 15.24 15.32
CA VAL A 238 -21.11 14.08 14.55
C VAL A 238 -22.32 13.34 14.00
N THR A 239 -22.24 12.90 12.76
CA THR A 239 -23.24 12.01 12.14
C THR A 239 -22.65 10.63 11.96
N THR A 240 -23.36 9.61 12.43
CA THR A 240 -22.97 8.21 12.33
C THR A 240 -23.55 7.55 11.07
N SER A 241 -23.02 6.39 10.70
CA SER A 241 -23.41 5.64 9.49
C SER A 241 -24.86 5.16 9.48
N ASP A 242 -25.50 5.09 10.64
CA ASP A 242 -26.94 4.82 10.80
C ASP A 242 -27.80 6.09 10.72
N GLY A 243 -27.21 7.24 10.38
CA GLY A 243 -27.89 8.53 10.21
C GLY A 243 -28.18 9.26 11.52
N LYS A 244 -27.81 8.71 12.69
CA LYS A 244 -27.97 9.40 13.98
C LYS A 244 -26.97 10.53 14.12
N GLN A 245 -27.37 11.54 14.91
CA GLN A 245 -26.56 12.71 15.19
C GLN A 245 -26.30 12.83 16.69
N TYR A 246 -25.07 13.18 17.04
CA TYR A 246 -24.65 13.41 18.42
C TYR A 246 -23.95 14.77 18.53
N SER A 247 -24.40 15.60 19.44
CA SER A 247 -23.78 16.91 19.68
C SER A 247 -22.67 16.80 20.74
N TYR A 248 -21.63 17.61 20.63
CA TYR A 248 -20.48 17.57 21.52
C TYR A 248 -20.01 18.94 21.97
N GLU A 249 -19.37 19.02 23.14
CA GLU A 249 -18.61 20.21 23.55
C GLU A 249 -17.15 20.12 23.11
N LYS A 250 -16.56 18.93 23.26
CA LYS A 250 -15.19 18.63 22.82
C LYS A 250 -15.16 17.31 22.05
N CYS A 251 -14.42 17.29 20.95
CA CYS A 251 -14.24 16.10 20.11
C CYS A 251 -12.77 15.73 20.00
N LEU A 252 -12.46 14.44 20.16
CA LEU A 252 -11.16 13.85 19.87
C LEU A 252 -11.27 12.99 18.62
N ILE A 253 -10.41 13.26 17.63
CA ILE A 253 -10.23 12.39 16.46
C ILE A 253 -9.09 11.42 16.75
N ALA A 254 -9.44 10.14 16.90
CA ALA A 254 -8.54 9.05 17.23
C ALA A 254 -8.81 7.82 16.33
N THR A 255 -9.09 8.08 15.05
CA THR A 255 -9.44 7.06 14.04
C THR A 255 -8.28 6.14 13.65
N GLY A 256 -7.05 6.45 14.08
CA GLY A 256 -5.86 5.71 13.69
C GLY A 256 -5.55 5.86 12.21
N GLY A 257 -4.99 4.80 11.60
CA GLY A 257 -4.61 4.77 10.19
C GLY A 257 -5.19 3.57 9.46
N THR A 258 -5.32 3.70 8.15
CA THR A 258 -5.73 2.62 7.25
C THR A 258 -4.48 1.99 6.63
N PRO A 259 -4.36 0.64 6.61
CA PRO A 259 -3.25 -0.03 5.95
C PRO A 259 -3.16 0.35 4.47
N ARG A 260 -1.93 0.42 3.94
CA ARG A 260 -1.73 0.59 2.50
C ARG A 260 -2.00 -0.74 1.80
N GLU A 261 -2.83 -0.71 0.77
CA GLU A 261 -3.08 -1.88 -0.08
C GLU A 261 -1.97 -2.03 -1.11
N LEU A 262 -1.68 -3.27 -1.50
CA LEU A 262 -0.73 -3.57 -2.56
C LEU A 262 -1.42 -3.34 -3.91
N PRO A 263 -0.80 -2.67 -4.89
CA PRO A 263 -1.40 -2.55 -6.22
C PRO A 263 -1.78 -3.91 -6.81
N GLY A 264 -3.04 -4.06 -7.26
CA GLY A 264 -3.57 -5.32 -7.80
C GLY A 264 -4.03 -6.34 -6.74
N SER A 265 -3.93 -6.04 -5.44
CA SER A 265 -4.45 -6.94 -4.39
C SER A 265 -5.96 -7.15 -4.46
N ASP A 266 -6.67 -6.22 -5.08
CA ASP A 266 -8.11 -6.29 -5.31
C ASP A 266 -8.51 -7.41 -6.30
N LEU A 267 -7.57 -7.91 -7.12
CA LEU A 267 -7.78 -9.08 -7.97
C LEU A 267 -7.75 -10.39 -7.17
N PHE A 268 -7.23 -10.36 -5.93
CA PHE A 268 -7.03 -11.53 -5.08
C PHE A 268 -7.62 -11.32 -3.67
N PRO A 269 -8.92 -10.97 -3.55
CA PRO A 269 -9.53 -10.53 -2.30
C PRO A 269 -9.55 -11.59 -1.19
N ASN A 270 -9.46 -12.87 -1.58
CA ASN A 270 -9.45 -14.01 -0.65
C ASN A 270 -8.04 -14.45 -0.25
N ASN A 271 -7.00 -13.94 -0.92
CA ASN A 271 -5.63 -14.41 -0.78
C ASN A 271 -4.66 -13.31 -0.31
N VAL A 272 -5.08 -12.05 -0.35
CA VAL A 272 -4.32 -10.91 0.19
C VAL A 272 -5.07 -10.33 1.38
N THR A 273 -4.40 -10.24 2.52
CA THR A 273 -4.95 -9.66 3.75
C THR A 273 -4.00 -8.61 4.29
N THR A 274 -4.49 -7.39 4.51
CA THR A 274 -3.77 -6.39 5.33
C THR A 274 -3.94 -6.75 6.80
N PHE A 275 -2.90 -6.58 7.61
CA PHE A 275 -2.91 -6.98 9.01
C PHE A 275 -3.02 -5.77 9.95
N ARG A 276 -4.20 -5.52 10.54
CA ARG A 276 -4.39 -4.36 11.44
C ARG A 276 -5.36 -4.58 12.60
N THR A 277 -6.44 -5.31 12.38
CA THR A 277 -7.56 -5.47 13.30
C THR A 277 -7.64 -6.88 13.87
N ILE A 278 -8.43 -7.08 14.92
CA ILE A 278 -8.75 -8.42 15.44
C ILE A 278 -9.36 -9.32 14.35
N ASN A 279 -10.17 -8.75 13.45
CA ASN A 279 -10.75 -9.51 12.35
C ASN A 279 -9.68 -10.01 11.37
N ASP A 280 -8.65 -9.20 11.09
CA ASP A 280 -7.52 -9.62 10.25
C ASP A 280 -6.70 -10.72 10.92
N TYR A 281 -6.49 -10.61 12.24
CA TYR A 281 -5.88 -11.67 13.05
C TYR A 281 -6.69 -12.98 12.94
N LYS A 282 -8.01 -12.94 13.19
CA LYS A 282 -8.87 -14.13 13.10
C LYS A 282 -8.84 -14.76 11.71
N LYS A 283 -8.89 -13.95 10.65
CA LYS A 283 -8.76 -14.43 9.26
C LYS A 283 -7.43 -15.12 9.02
N LEU A 284 -6.32 -14.49 9.39
CA LEU A 284 -4.99 -15.07 9.17
C LEU A 284 -4.76 -16.32 10.03
N ALA A 285 -5.21 -16.31 11.29
CA ALA A 285 -5.13 -17.46 12.18
C ALA A 285 -5.93 -18.66 11.63
N ALA A 286 -7.11 -18.42 11.05
CA ALA A 286 -7.90 -19.46 10.40
C ALA A 286 -7.20 -20.05 9.16
N VAL A 287 -6.45 -19.24 8.40
CA VAL A 287 -5.63 -19.73 7.28
C VAL A 287 -4.44 -20.53 7.79
N ALA A 288 -3.75 -20.03 8.82
CA ALA A 288 -2.56 -20.67 9.38
C ALA A 288 -2.84 -22.04 10.03
N LYS A 289 -4.07 -22.27 10.53
CA LYS A 289 -4.50 -23.55 11.10
C LYS A 289 -4.77 -24.63 10.03
N LYS A 290 -4.80 -24.31 8.74
CA LYS A 290 -5.05 -25.29 7.67
C LYS A 290 -3.78 -26.10 7.37
N ASP A 291 -3.96 -27.40 7.13
CA ASP A 291 -2.87 -28.26 6.65
C ASP A 291 -2.32 -27.75 5.31
N ASN A 292 -1.00 -27.76 5.14
CA ASN A 292 -0.27 -27.27 3.96
C ASN A 292 -0.53 -25.80 3.60
N ALA A 293 -0.84 -24.95 4.58
CA ALA A 293 -0.94 -23.51 4.35
C ALA A 293 0.42 -22.90 3.98
N HIS A 294 0.46 -22.21 2.84
CA HIS A 294 1.60 -21.38 2.43
C HIS A 294 1.22 -19.91 2.56
N VAL A 295 1.89 -19.19 3.45
CA VAL A 295 1.68 -17.76 3.68
C VAL A 295 2.93 -17.00 3.29
N SER A 296 2.79 -16.00 2.42
CA SER A 296 3.87 -15.07 2.06
C SER A 296 3.62 -13.71 2.70
N ILE A 297 4.60 -13.19 3.43
CA ILE A 297 4.52 -11.89 4.09
C ILE A 297 5.30 -10.88 3.24
N SER A 298 4.61 -9.85 2.75
CA SER A 298 5.24 -8.75 2.02
C SER A 298 5.39 -7.54 2.94
N ALA A 299 6.48 -7.50 3.69
CA ALA A 299 6.83 -6.37 4.56
C ALA A 299 8.35 -6.19 4.64
N LEU A 300 8.81 -4.93 4.68
CA LEU A 300 10.22 -4.57 4.85
C LEU A 300 10.54 -4.08 6.28
N SER A 301 9.54 -3.99 7.15
CA SER A 301 9.65 -3.44 8.50
C SER A 301 8.69 -4.10 9.48
N LEU A 302 8.84 -3.77 10.77
CA LEU A 302 7.90 -4.15 11.82
C LEU A 302 6.47 -3.68 11.48
N ILE A 303 5.49 -4.52 11.81
CA ILE A 303 4.06 -4.27 11.65
C ILE A 303 3.50 -3.97 13.05
N PHE A 304 3.02 -2.73 13.25
CA PHE A 304 2.44 -2.22 14.50
C PHE A 304 0.98 -1.81 14.32
#